data_AF-A0A958FDH4-F1
#
_entry.id   AF-A0A958FDH4-F1
#
_cell.length_a   1.000
_cell.length_b   1.000
_cell.length_c   1.000
_cell.angle_alpha   90.00
_cell.angle_beta   90.00
_cell.angle_gamma   90.00
#
_symmetry.space_group_name_H-M   'P 1'
#
loop_
_entity.id
_entity.type
_entity.pdbx_description
1 polymer ?
#
loop_
_entity_poly.entity_id
_entity_poly.type
_entity_poly.pdbx_seq_one_letter_code
_entity_poly.pdbx_strand_id
1 'polypeptide(L)'
;KTGLLLIIMPFAGISFMYAQSPAPADGAAREAFQQLRIYQVMVAAFIDGDSSRNFDAGYGPSHHHGDLKGVIRALPYIKSLGMNAVWLTPIFDSSGGGSDDPRLDATGYFPRNYFRIDPR
;
A
#
# COMPACT_ATOMS: atom_id res chain seq x y z
N LYS A 1 13.16 10.74 -13.71
CA LYS A 1 13.84 9.79 -12.79
C LYS A 1 13.38 10.14 -11.39
N THR A 2 12.38 9.42 -10.89
CA THR A 2 11.59 9.80 -9.71
C THR A 2 12.20 9.16 -8.47
N GLY A 3 12.69 9.96 -7.54
CA GLY A 3 13.20 9.51 -6.24
C GLY A 3 12.07 9.43 -5.21
N LEU A 4 12.06 8.37 -4.42
CA LEU A 4 11.15 8.10 -3.32
C LEU A 4 11.47 9.00 -2.11
N LEU A 5 10.49 9.72 -1.58
CA LEU A 5 10.62 10.52 -0.36
C LEU A 5 10.10 9.72 0.84
N LEU A 6 11.00 9.38 1.75
CA LEU A 6 10.71 8.78 3.06
C LEU A 6 10.74 9.88 4.13
N ILE A 7 9.65 10.03 4.90
CA ILE A 7 9.57 10.99 6.01
C ILE A 7 9.68 10.22 7.33
N ILE A 8 10.75 10.51 8.08
CA ILE A 8 10.94 10.08 9.48
C ILE A 8 10.90 11.34 10.34
N MET A 9 10.01 11.42 11.32
CA MET A 9 9.92 12.56 12.24
C MET A 9 10.59 12.25 13.59
N PRO A 10 11.42 13.17 14.10
CA PRO A 10 11.62 13.31 15.54
C PRO A 10 11.11 14.66 16.07
N PHE A 11 10.80 14.60 17.36
CA PHE A 11 10.15 15.59 18.22
C PHE A 11 11.09 16.75 18.62
N ALA A 12 10.51 17.94 18.82
CA ALA A 12 10.96 19.12 19.60
C ALA A 12 11.05 20.43 18.79
N GLY A 13 10.30 21.43 19.26
CA GLY A 13 10.07 22.70 18.56
C GLY A 13 11.22 23.71 18.67
N ILE A 14 11.36 24.51 17.61
CA ILE A 14 11.95 25.85 17.57
C ILE A 14 11.17 26.62 16.50
N SER A 15 10.59 27.77 16.85
CA SER A 15 9.95 28.68 15.91
C SER A 15 10.99 29.23 14.92
N PHE A 16 10.92 28.77 13.67
CA PHE A 16 11.59 29.39 12.54
C PHE A 16 10.55 30.14 11.72
N MET A 17 10.87 31.37 11.33
CA MET A 17 10.21 32.08 10.23
C MET A 17 10.07 31.09 9.07
N TYR A 18 8.84 30.72 8.70
CA TYR A 18 8.61 30.03 7.44
C TYR A 18 8.84 31.04 6.32
N ALA A 19 10.10 31.19 5.91
CA ALA A 19 10.35 31.36 4.49
C ALA A 19 9.77 30.11 3.85
N GLN A 20 8.53 30.20 3.36
CA GLN A 20 8.01 29.22 2.44
C GLN A 20 8.97 29.26 1.25
N SER A 21 9.98 28.38 1.26
CA SER A 21 10.59 27.92 0.03
C SER A 21 9.41 27.65 -0.90
N PRO A 22 9.32 28.29 -2.09
CA PRO A 22 8.21 28.04 -2.98
C PRO A 22 8.12 26.53 -3.13
N ALA A 23 6.96 25.97 -2.79
CA ALA A 23 6.70 24.56 -3.00
C ALA A 23 7.16 24.23 -4.43
N PRO A 24 7.82 23.07 -4.63
CA PRO A 24 8.38 22.73 -5.93
C PRO A 24 7.35 23.02 -7.03
N ALA A 25 7.81 23.69 -8.07
CA ALA A 25 6.97 24.13 -9.17
C ALA A 25 6.42 22.92 -9.95
N ASP A 26 5.23 22.46 -9.58
CA ASP A 26 4.27 21.87 -10.52
C ASP A 26 2.83 22.00 -9.98
N GLY A 27 2.25 23.18 -10.12
CA GLY A 27 0.80 23.37 -9.91
C GLY A 27 -0.02 22.24 -10.58
N ALA A 28 0.44 21.75 -11.73
CA ALA A 28 -0.09 20.59 -12.43
C ALA A 28 -0.08 19.28 -11.63
N ALA A 29 1.00 18.91 -10.91
CA ALA A 29 0.97 17.68 -10.12
C ALA A 29 0.11 17.84 -8.87
N ARG A 30 0.13 19.02 -8.23
CA ARG A 30 -0.79 19.29 -7.12
C ARG A 30 -2.25 19.21 -7.56
N GLU A 31 -2.59 19.78 -8.71
CA GLU A 31 -3.92 19.67 -9.33
C GLU A 31 -4.26 18.22 -9.68
N ALA A 32 -3.32 17.46 -10.25
CA ALA A 32 -3.51 16.03 -10.54
C ALA A 32 -3.78 15.21 -9.27
N PHE A 33 -3.05 15.48 -8.18
CA PHE A 33 -3.27 14.85 -6.87
C PHE A 33 -4.65 15.19 -6.29
N GLN A 34 -5.11 16.44 -6.42
CA GLN A 34 -6.43 16.88 -5.97
C GLN A 34 -7.59 16.20 -6.71
N GLN A 35 -7.33 15.69 -7.92
CA GLN A 35 -8.33 14.96 -8.71
C GLN A 35 -8.36 13.46 -8.44
N LEU A 36 -7.50 12.94 -7.56
CA LEU A 36 -7.47 11.52 -7.22
C LEU A 36 -8.73 11.11 -6.44
N ARG A 37 -9.34 10.02 -6.91
CA ARG A 37 -10.39 9.25 -6.23
C ARG A 37 -9.83 7.85 -6.05
N ILE A 38 -9.36 7.60 -4.83
CA ILE A 38 -8.54 6.45 -4.48
C ILE A 38 -9.42 5.35 -3.89
N TYR A 39 -9.30 4.14 -4.42
CA TYR A 39 -9.87 2.94 -3.83
C TYR A 39 -8.79 2.22 -3.03
N GLN A 40 -8.95 2.15 -1.70
CA GLN A 40 -8.00 1.45 -0.83
C GLN A 40 -8.31 -0.04 -0.79
N VAL A 41 -7.27 -0.87 -0.88
CA VAL A 41 -7.38 -2.34 -0.85
C VAL A 41 -6.42 -2.90 0.21
N MET A 42 -6.99 -3.61 1.19
CA MET A 42 -6.27 -4.55 2.04
C MET A 42 -6.12 -5.87 1.29
N VAL A 43 -4.94 -6.10 0.69
CA VAL A 43 -4.75 -7.16 -0.32
C VAL A 43 -5.16 -8.53 0.20
N ALA A 44 -4.64 -8.95 1.36
CA ALA A 44 -4.93 -10.26 1.93
C ALA A 44 -6.42 -10.51 2.24
N ALA A 45 -7.21 -9.45 2.41
CA ALA A 45 -8.63 -9.54 2.78
C ALA A 45 -9.61 -9.31 1.60
N PHE A 46 -9.10 -9.08 0.39
CA PHE A 46 -9.91 -8.56 -0.71
C PHE A 46 -10.55 -9.63 -1.61
N ILE A 47 -9.81 -10.15 -2.59
CA ILE A 47 -10.30 -11.14 -3.55
C ILE A 47 -9.21 -12.19 -3.75
N ASP A 48 -9.56 -13.46 -3.60
CA ASP A 48 -8.72 -14.59 -3.97
C ASP A 48 -8.65 -14.73 -5.50
N GLY A 49 -7.47 -14.42 -6.03
CA GLY A 49 -7.08 -14.44 -7.42
C GLY A 49 -6.34 -15.71 -7.85
N ASP A 50 -5.78 -16.45 -6.91
CA ASP A 50 -5.02 -17.67 -7.08
C ASP A 50 -4.89 -18.42 -5.75
N SER A 51 -5.84 -19.32 -5.50
CA SER A 51 -5.92 -20.10 -4.27
C SER A 51 -4.74 -21.05 -4.03
N SER A 52 -3.74 -21.11 -4.92
CA SER A 52 -2.53 -21.92 -4.72
C SER A 52 -1.48 -21.24 -3.82
N ARG A 53 -1.67 -19.96 -3.43
CA ARG A 53 -0.65 -19.14 -2.76
C ARG A 53 -1.24 -18.25 -1.66
N ASN A 54 -1.97 -18.83 -0.72
CA ASN A 54 -2.69 -18.06 0.30
C ASN A 54 -1.84 -17.69 1.52
N PHE A 55 -2.26 -16.68 2.29
CA PHE A 55 -1.66 -16.38 3.59
C PHE A 55 -2.17 -17.31 4.71
N ASP A 56 -3.38 -17.85 4.58
CA ASP A 56 -4.07 -18.77 5.52
C ASP A 56 -4.31 -18.25 6.95
N ALA A 57 -3.62 -17.18 7.36
CA ALA A 57 -3.76 -16.51 8.64
C ALA A 57 -3.58 -15.01 8.45
N GLY A 58 -4.44 -14.21 9.08
CA GLY A 58 -4.32 -12.75 9.12
C GLY A 58 -5.11 -12.16 10.27
N TYR A 59 -5.06 -10.83 10.42
CA TYR A 59 -5.91 -10.14 11.37
C TYR A 59 -7.24 -9.73 10.73
N GLY A 60 -8.32 -9.95 11.46
CA GLY A 60 -9.69 -9.67 11.02
C GLY A 60 -10.47 -10.92 10.61
N PRO A 61 -11.75 -10.78 10.24
CA PRO A 61 -12.64 -11.92 9.98
C PRO A 61 -12.66 -12.36 8.50
N SER A 62 -11.73 -11.87 7.67
CA SER A 62 -11.72 -12.17 6.23
C SER A 62 -11.24 -13.59 5.95
N HIS A 63 -11.26 -13.99 4.67
CA HIS A 63 -10.71 -15.26 4.25
C HIS A 63 -9.16 -15.30 4.23
N HIS A 64 -8.45 -14.15 4.24
CA HIS A 64 -6.97 -14.08 4.24
C HIS A 64 -6.27 -14.71 3.01
N HIS A 65 -6.99 -14.82 1.90
CA HIS A 65 -6.51 -15.44 0.66
C HIS A 65 -6.42 -14.43 -0.50
N GLY A 66 -6.51 -13.13 -0.21
CA GLY A 66 -6.50 -12.13 -1.26
C GLY A 66 -5.09 -11.89 -1.81
N ASP A 67 -5.01 -11.62 -3.11
CA ASP A 67 -3.75 -11.49 -3.84
C ASP A 67 -3.81 -10.46 -4.99
N LEU A 68 -2.68 -10.23 -5.66
CA LEU A 68 -2.60 -9.27 -6.77
C LEU A 68 -3.42 -9.67 -8.00
N LYS A 69 -3.64 -10.96 -8.27
CA LYS A 69 -4.52 -11.39 -9.36
C LYS A 69 -5.97 -11.01 -9.04
N GLY A 70 -6.40 -11.14 -7.79
CA GLY A 70 -7.71 -10.70 -7.33
C GLY A 70 -7.91 -9.20 -7.49
N VAL A 71 -6.89 -8.40 -7.13
CA VAL A 71 -6.88 -6.95 -7.38
C VAL A 71 -7.03 -6.64 -8.87
N ILE A 72 -6.26 -7.31 -9.74
CA ILE A 72 -6.34 -7.11 -11.21
C ILE A 72 -7.75 -7.42 -11.73
N ARG A 73 -8.38 -8.51 -11.27
CA ARG A 73 -9.77 -8.85 -11.65
C ARG A 73 -10.78 -7.80 -11.23
N ALA A 74 -10.54 -7.06 -10.14
CA ALA A 74 -11.44 -6.02 -9.66
C ALA A 74 -11.30 -4.66 -10.37
N LEU A 75 -10.23 -4.45 -11.15
CA LEU A 75 -9.99 -3.16 -11.81
C LEU A 75 -11.17 -2.66 -12.67
N PRO A 76 -11.90 -3.50 -13.44
CA PRO A 76 -13.09 -3.05 -14.15
C PRO A 76 -14.20 -2.53 -13.22
N TYR A 77 -14.43 -3.20 -12.09
CA TYR A 77 -15.41 -2.77 -11.09
C TYR A 77 -14.97 -1.45 -10.43
N ILE A 78 -13.72 -1.35 -9.97
CA ILE A 78 -13.17 -0.14 -9.36
C ILE A 78 -13.29 1.05 -10.32
N LYS A 79 -12.99 0.83 -11.61
CA LYS A 79 -13.15 1.84 -12.65
C LYS A 79 -14.62 2.23 -12.88
N SER A 80 -15.56 1.28 -12.83
CA SER A 80 -17.00 1.57 -12.98
C SER A 80 -17.58 2.42 -11.84
N LEU A 81 -16.96 2.39 -10.64
CA LEU A 81 -17.29 3.29 -9.53
C LEU A 81 -16.79 4.73 -9.77
N GLY A 82 -16.04 4.99 -10.85
CA GLY A 82 -15.45 6.28 -11.16
C GLY A 82 -14.11 6.55 -10.46
N MET A 83 -13.51 5.54 -9.81
CA MET A 83 -12.19 5.67 -9.19
C MET A 83 -11.09 5.74 -10.26
N ASN A 84 -10.03 6.50 -9.99
CA ASN A 84 -8.92 6.69 -10.93
C ASN A 84 -7.55 6.31 -10.35
N ALA A 85 -7.51 5.86 -9.10
CA ALA A 85 -6.31 5.35 -8.44
C ALA A 85 -6.67 4.23 -7.46
N VAL A 86 -5.69 3.35 -7.22
CA VAL A 86 -5.78 2.27 -6.24
C VAL A 86 -4.64 2.43 -5.26
N TRP A 87 -4.93 2.32 -3.97
CA TRP A 87 -3.93 2.26 -2.92
C TRP A 87 -3.94 0.86 -2.29
N LEU A 88 -2.84 0.14 -2.45
CA LEU A 88 -2.66 -1.19 -1.88
C LEU A 88 -1.96 -1.09 -0.52
N THR A 89 -2.34 -1.95 0.42
CA THR A 89 -1.44 -2.31 1.53
C THR A 89 -0.13 -2.86 0.98
N PRO A 90 0.98 -2.82 1.74
CA PRO A 90 2.28 -3.20 1.21
C PRO A 90 2.28 -4.62 0.63
N ILE A 91 2.91 -4.79 -0.53
CA ILE A 91 2.93 -6.04 -1.31
C ILE A 91 4.33 -6.67 -1.36
N PHE A 92 5.22 -6.22 -0.48
CA PHE A 92 6.61 -6.66 -0.43
C PHE A 92 6.73 -7.95 0.37
N ASP A 93 7.74 -8.74 0.03
CA ASP A 93 7.99 -10.04 0.62
C ASP A 93 8.18 -9.95 2.12
N SER A 94 7.14 -10.41 2.81
CA SER A 94 7.06 -10.55 4.26
C SER A 94 7.14 -12.02 4.64
N SER A 95 7.64 -12.92 3.78
CA SER A 95 7.77 -14.35 4.09
C SER A 95 9.07 -14.68 4.83
N GLY A 96 9.08 -15.77 5.60
CA GLY A 96 10.34 -16.44 5.99
C GLY A 96 11.14 -15.91 7.18
N GLY A 97 10.58 -15.28 8.22
CA GLY A 97 11.44 -14.91 9.37
C GLY A 97 10.82 -14.27 10.62
N GLY A 98 10.39 -15.10 11.57
CA GLY A 98 10.59 -14.81 13.00
C GLY A 98 9.58 -13.92 13.72
N SER A 99 8.42 -13.62 13.13
CA SER A 99 7.28 -13.23 13.96
C SER A 99 6.67 -14.50 14.57
N ASP A 100 6.53 -14.54 15.90
CA ASP A 100 5.77 -15.59 16.58
C ASP A 100 4.30 -15.65 16.11
N ASP A 101 3.83 -14.58 15.45
CA ASP A 101 2.52 -14.49 14.84
C ASP A 101 2.60 -14.49 13.29
N PRO A 102 2.18 -15.58 12.61
CA PRO A 102 2.14 -15.64 11.14
C PRO A 102 1.13 -14.67 10.51
N ARG A 103 0.18 -14.13 11.29
CA ARG A 103 -0.82 -13.17 10.80
C ARG A 103 -0.21 -11.83 10.41
N LEU A 104 0.96 -11.48 10.95
CA LEU A 104 1.66 -10.23 10.65
C LEU A 104 2.11 -10.16 9.19
N ASP A 105 2.52 -11.30 8.62
CA ASP A 105 2.93 -11.39 7.22
C ASP A 105 1.79 -10.96 6.27
N ALA A 106 0.55 -11.37 6.54
CA ALA A 106 -0.64 -11.03 5.75
C ALA A 106 -0.99 -9.53 5.76
N THR A 107 -0.41 -8.77 6.69
CA THR A 107 -0.62 -7.32 6.73
C THR A 107 0.27 -6.56 5.73
N GLY A 108 1.41 -7.15 5.35
CA GLY A 108 2.45 -6.53 4.54
C GLY A 108 3.29 -5.46 5.25
N TYR A 109 2.93 -5.01 6.46
CA TYR A 109 3.60 -3.89 7.13
C TYR A 109 4.96 -4.23 7.76
N PHE A 110 5.34 -5.52 7.78
CA PHE A 110 6.63 -6.00 8.30
C PHE A 110 7.43 -6.74 7.21
N PRO A 111 7.73 -6.07 6.08
CA PRO A 111 8.43 -6.73 4.97
C PRO A 111 9.88 -7.00 5.32
N ARG A 112 10.40 -8.12 4.81
CA ARG A 112 11.81 -8.52 4.95
C ARG A 112 12.62 -8.21 3.70
N ASN A 113 11.96 -8.11 2.55
CA ASN A 113 12.60 -7.77 1.29
C ASN A 113 11.73 -6.81 0.47
N TYR A 114 12.05 -5.51 0.55
CA TYR A 114 11.42 -4.44 -0.23
C TYR A 114 11.68 -4.53 -1.76
N PHE A 115 12.59 -5.39 -2.19
CA PHE A 115 12.93 -5.59 -3.61
C PHE A 115 12.29 -6.85 -4.21
N ARG A 116 11.46 -7.55 -3.43
CA ARG A 116 10.72 -8.74 -3.88
C ARG A 116 9.24 -8.58 -3.53
N ILE A 117 8.38 -9.01 -4.44
CA ILE A 117 6.94 -9.09 -4.19
C ILE A 117 6.67 -10.31 -3.32
N ASP A 118 5.73 -10.18 -2.38
CA ASP A 118 5.32 -11.31 -1.56
C ASP A 118 4.92 -12.49 -2.45
N PRO A 119 5.46 -13.69 -2.18
CA PRO A 119 5.15 -14.84 -3.00
C PRO A 119 3.69 -15.30 -2.85
N ARG A 120 2.92 -14.82 -1.89
CA ARG A 120 1.49 -15.15 -1.70
C ARG A 120 0.62 -14.26 -2.58
#